data_AF-A0A4Z1DBV9-F1
#
_entry.id   AF-A0A4Z1DBV9-F1
#
_cell.length_a   1.000
_cell.length_b   1.000
_cell.length_c   1.000
_cell.angle_alpha   90.00
_cell.angle_beta   90.00
_cell.angle_gamma   90.00
#
_symmetry.space_group_name_H-M   'P 1'
#
loop_
_entity.id
_entity.type
_entity.pdbx_description
1 polymer ?
#
loop_
_entity_poly.entity_id
_entity_poly.type
_entity_poly.pdbx_seq_one_letter_code
_entity_poly.pdbx_strand_id
1 'polypeptide(L)'
;MTGDLNQKKGEVPEELAPSLGQLTTALRAVEDPGTSPQERDGVIRTARALSSTLDVIADPETPQPLRRQLTELVKQVTAVLDAANQSGTSPGQRRTYTLVAERSALALGVIGDHKTPQGLRVPLSGTVNNVTTAVTHDPPAKTLKLAKSVTASLVIISDPNTPDKERKELAETTHEASSSLDDQGDSDEQTERMKKKQEEAASAQGLPDEPLPKAAEICTNAVFDSVSDDTLNRDLKSVVPAKWKSEGVNDFWKSDASGDDSLDVLVQLLNEESVNARLKIKLLIPKLADAVPASELFETLATPGLHCLRVALQLDQDSGVKSGSWVKMAKEME
;
A
#
# COMPACT_ATOMS: atom_id res chain seq x y z
N MET A 1 2.34 -21.12 -1.60
CA MET A 1 1.31 -20.15 -2.02
C MET A 1 0.35 -20.70 -3.07
N THR A 2 0.77 -20.97 -4.32
CA THR A 2 -0.15 -21.53 -5.35
C THR A 2 -0.70 -22.92 -4.98
N GLY A 3 0.11 -23.76 -4.32
CA GLY A 3 -0.35 -25.02 -3.72
C GLY A 3 -1.44 -24.83 -2.66
N ASP A 4 -1.24 -23.87 -1.75
CA ASP A 4 -2.17 -23.58 -0.65
C ASP A 4 -3.53 -23.06 -1.16
N LEU A 5 -3.51 -22.20 -2.20
CA LEU A 5 -4.74 -21.72 -2.85
C LEU A 5 -5.53 -22.84 -3.54
N ASN A 6 -4.83 -23.82 -4.14
CA ASN A 6 -5.49 -24.97 -4.76
C ASN A 6 -6.15 -25.88 -3.72
N GLN A 7 -5.55 -26.04 -2.54
CA GLN A 7 -6.16 -26.78 -1.44
C GLN A 7 -7.44 -26.10 -0.95
N LYS A 8 -7.39 -24.78 -0.74
CA LYS A 8 -8.54 -23.97 -0.29
C LYS A 8 -9.73 -24.01 -1.23
N LYS A 9 -9.55 -24.32 -2.53
CA LYS A 9 -10.63 -24.45 -3.51
C LYS A 9 -11.70 -25.47 -3.10
N GLY A 10 -11.35 -26.49 -2.32
CA GLY A 10 -12.29 -27.49 -1.81
C GLY A 10 -13.03 -27.07 -0.54
N GLU A 11 -12.61 -25.99 0.11
CA GLU A 11 -13.06 -25.57 1.44
C GLU A 11 -13.90 -24.27 1.40
N VAL A 12 -13.86 -23.55 0.28
CA VAL A 12 -14.59 -22.29 0.07
C VAL A 12 -15.77 -22.47 -0.89
N PRO A 13 -16.76 -21.55 -0.92
CA PRO A 13 -17.86 -21.60 -1.87
C PRO A 13 -17.40 -21.76 -3.33
N GLU A 14 -18.09 -22.60 -4.11
CA GLU A 14 -17.74 -22.87 -5.52
C GLU A 14 -17.66 -21.59 -6.38
N GLU A 15 -18.42 -20.57 -5.99
CA GLU A 15 -18.41 -19.26 -6.63
C GLU A 15 -17.05 -18.54 -6.60
N LEU A 16 -16.13 -18.92 -5.70
CA LEU A 16 -14.77 -18.38 -5.62
C LEU A 16 -13.77 -19.13 -6.51
N ALA A 17 -14.17 -20.23 -7.15
CA ALA A 17 -13.29 -20.98 -8.04
C ALA A 17 -12.68 -20.11 -9.17
N PRO A 18 -13.41 -19.19 -9.83
CA PRO A 18 -12.83 -18.28 -10.80
C PRO A 18 -11.79 -17.33 -10.18
N SER A 19 -12.10 -16.73 -9.03
CA SER A 19 -11.23 -15.81 -8.30
C SER A 19 -9.92 -16.47 -7.85
N LEU A 20 -9.97 -17.72 -7.37
CA LEU A 20 -8.79 -18.51 -7.05
C LEU A 20 -7.95 -18.82 -8.30
N GLY A 21 -8.61 -19.06 -9.44
CA GLY A 21 -7.96 -19.22 -10.74
C GLY A 21 -7.23 -17.96 -11.17
N GLN A 22 -7.88 -16.80 -11.10
CA GLN A 22 -7.29 -15.49 -11.39
C GLN A 22 -6.10 -15.19 -10.48
N LEU A 23 -6.23 -15.42 -9.17
CA LEU A 23 -5.14 -15.23 -8.21
C LEU A 23 -3.95 -16.14 -8.49
N THR A 24 -4.20 -17.40 -8.88
CA THR A 24 -3.14 -18.34 -9.30
C THR A 24 -2.45 -17.86 -10.57
N THR A 25 -3.20 -17.35 -11.55
CA THR A 25 -2.64 -16.77 -12.77
C THR A 25 -1.78 -15.55 -12.45
N ALA A 26 -2.25 -14.65 -11.59
CA ALA A 26 -1.48 -13.48 -11.14
C ALA A 26 -0.17 -13.89 -10.47
N LEU A 27 -0.21 -14.87 -9.56
CA LEU A 27 0.99 -15.39 -8.90
C LEU A 27 2.00 -16.02 -9.87
N ARG A 28 1.53 -16.69 -10.94
CA ARG A 28 2.41 -17.21 -11.99
C ARG A 28 2.96 -16.11 -12.89
N ALA A 29 2.16 -15.09 -13.20
CA ALA A 29 2.61 -13.97 -14.02
C ALA A 29 3.79 -13.25 -13.37
N VAL A 30 3.77 -13.09 -12.04
CA VAL A 30 4.87 -12.44 -11.31
C VAL A 30 6.12 -13.32 -11.13
N GLU A 31 6.09 -14.60 -11.52
CA GLU A 31 7.29 -15.45 -11.62
C GLU A 31 8.16 -15.07 -12.83
N ASP A 32 7.62 -14.32 -13.80
CA ASP A 32 8.40 -13.77 -14.91
C ASP A 32 9.52 -12.87 -14.36
N PRO A 33 10.80 -13.13 -14.72
CA PRO A 33 11.92 -12.26 -14.35
C PRO A 33 11.75 -10.81 -14.79
N GLY A 34 10.96 -10.54 -15.84
CA GLY A 34 10.61 -9.20 -16.32
C GLY A 34 9.51 -8.51 -15.51
N THR A 35 8.89 -9.18 -14.53
CA THR A 35 7.98 -8.53 -13.60
C THR A 35 8.77 -7.78 -12.53
N SER A 36 8.42 -6.50 -12.33
CA SER A 36 9.06 -5.68 -11.31
C SER A 36 8.89 -6.32 -9.92
N PRO A 37 9.91 -6.29 -9.05
CA PRO A 37 9.79 -6.96 -7.76
C PRO A 37 8.72 -6.36 -6.83
N GLN A 38 8.34 -5.10 -7.00
CA GLN A 38 7.24 -4.45 -6.27
C GLN A 38 5.88 -4.98 -6.72
N GLU A 39 5.68 -5.17 -8.03
CA GLU A 39 4.48 -5.82 -8.56
C GLU A 39 4.39 -7.26 -8.04
N ARG A 40 5.52 -7.99 -8.04
CA ARG A 40 5.62 -9.32 -7.43
C ARG A 40 5.27 -9.31 -5.94
N ASP A 41 5.90 -8.42 -5.16
CA ASP A 41 5.67 -8.31 -3.71
C ASP A 41 4.22 -7.92 -3.40
N GLY A 42 3.66 -6.96 -4.13
CA GLY A 42 2.27 -6.52 -3.98
C GLY A 42 1.28 -7.64 -4.29
N VAL A 43 1.50 -8.42 -5.37
CA VAL A 43 0.67 -9.60 -5.68
C VAL A 43 0.81 -10.67 -4.60
N ILE A 44 2.02 -10.94 -4.10
CA ILE A 44 2.25 -11.90 -3.00
C ILE A 44 1.55 -11.45 -1.71
N ARG A 45 1.66 -10.17 -1.34
CA ARG A 45 0.99 -9.62 -0.14
C ARG A 45 -0.52 -9.67 -0.29
N THR A 46 -1.05 -9.35 -1.47
CA THR A 46 -2.47 -9.49 -1.78
C THR A 46 -2.93 -10.93 -1.65
N ALA A 47 -2.19 -11.88 -2.25
CA ALA A 47 -2.50 -13.31 -2.16
C ALA A 47 -2.49 -13.83 -0.72
N ARG A 48 -1.53 -13.37 0.10
CA ARG A 48 -1.46 -13.72 1.53
C ARG A 48 -2.66 -13.18 2.30
N ALA A 49 -3.03 -11.92 2.09
CA ALA A 49 -4.19 -11.30 2.73
C ALA A 49 -5.50 -12.01 2.33
N LEU A 50 -5.70 -12.27 1.03
CA LEU A 50 -6.84 -13.02 0.54
C LEU A 50 -6.86 -14.45 1.08
N SER A 51 -5.71 -15.12 1.20
CA SER A 51 -5.61 -16.46 1.80
C SER A 51 -6.17 -16.48 3.22
N SER A 52 -5.84 -15.49 4.05
CA SER A 52 -6.38 -15.36 5.40
C SER A 52 -7.89 -15.09 5.39
N THR A 53 -8.39 -14.27 4.46
CA THR A 53 -9.84 -14.05 4.31
C THR A 53 -10.57 -15.32 3.86
N LEU A 54 -9.96 -16.13 3.01
CA LEU A 54 -10.51 -17.43 2.60
C LEU A 54 -10.63 -18.40 3.77
N ASP A 55 -9.72 -18.37 4.74
CA ASP A 55 -9.85 -19.15 5.98
C ASP A 55 -11.09 -18.73 6.78
N VAL A 56 -11.33 -17.41 6.91
CA VAL A 56 -12.54 -16.89 7.58
C VAL A 56 -13.80 -17.32 6.82
N ILE A 57 -13.78 -17.33 5.49
CA ILE A 57 -14.92 -17.77 4.67
C ILE A 57 -15.21 -19.27 4.87
N ALA A 58 -14.16 -20.10 4.91
CA ALA A 58 -14.24 -21.55 5.07
C ALA A 58 -14.69 -21.96 6.49
N ASP A 59 -14.42 -21.14 7.50
CA ASP A 59 -14.80 -21.41 8.89
C ASP A 59 -16.34 -21.56 9.03
N PRO A 60 -16.85 -22.73 9.48
CA PRO A 60 -18.28 -22.95 9.69
C PRO A 60 -18.89 -22.01 10.74
N GLU A 61 -18.11 -21.49 11.69
CA GLU A 61 -18.55 -20.55 12.72
C GLU A 61 -18.78 -19.13 12.17
N THR A 62 -18.22 -18.80 11.00
CA THR A 62 -18.44 -17.50 10.35
C THR A 62 -19.92 -17.32 9.98
N PRO A 63 -20.59 -16.26 10.47
CA PRO A 63 -22.00 -16.02 10.16
C PRO A 63 -22.26 -15.93 8.66
N GLN A 64 -23.34 -16.57 8.19
CA GLN A 64 -23.67 -16.65 6.77
C GLN A 64 -23.78 -15.28 6.04
N PRO A 65 -24.28 -14.19 6.66
CA PRO A 65 -24.22 -12.86 6.04
C PRO A 65 -22.79 -12.35 5.84
N LEU A 66 -21.90 -12.54 6.82
CA LEU A 66 -20.50 -12.15 6.75
C LEU A 66 -19.74 -12.98 5.70
N ARG A 67 -19.97 -14.29 5.67
CA ARG A 67 -19.39 -15.19 4.66
C ARG A 67 -19.74 -14.73 3.24
N ARG A 68 -21.00 -14.39 2.98
CA ARG A 68 -21.46 -13.89 1.67
C ARG A 68 -20.81 -12.54 1.31
N GLN A 69 -20.73 -11.62 2.27
CA GLN A 69 -20.09 -10.32 2.06
C GLN A 69 -18.61 -10.47 1.71
N LEU A 70 -17.85 -11.25 2.50
CA LEU A 70 -16.43 -11.50 2.24
C LEU A 70 -16.23 -12.23 0.90
N THR A 71 -17.11 -13.16 0.55
CA THR A 71 -17.07 -13.85 -0.76
C THR A 71 -17.14 -12.85 -1.91
N GLU A 72 -18.07 -11.90 -1.86
CA GLU A 72 -18.20 -10.89 -2.90
C GLU A 72 -17.00 -9.93 -2.94
N LEU A 73 -16.54 -9.46 -1.78
CA LEU A 73 -15.38 -8.58 -1.72
C LEU A 73 -14.09 -9.27 -2.21
N VAL A 74 -13.90 -10.55 -1.93
CA VAL A 74 -12.78 -11.34 -2.47
C VAL A 74 -12.84 -11.37 -4.00
N LYS A 75 -14.03 -11.60 -4.59
CA LYS A 75 -14.19 -11.58 -6.07
C LYS A 75 -13.76 -10.23 -6.64
N GLN A 76 -14.20 -9.14 -6.03
CA GLN A 76 -13.88 -7.79 -6.48
C GLN A 76 -12.39 -7.46 -6.37
N VAL A 77 -11.75 -7.79 -5.25
CA VAL A 77 -10.30 -7.60 -5.09
C VAL A 77 -9.51 -8.44 -6.10
N THR A 78 -9.92 -9.68 -6.35
CA THR A 78 -9.29 -10.51 -7.39
C THR A 78 -9.50 -9.97 -8.79
N ALA A 79 -10.64 -9.32 -9.08
CA ALA A 79 -10.90 -8.69 -10.36
C ALA A 79 -9.98 -7.47 -10.60
N VAL A 80 -9.66 -6.70 -9.55
CA VAL A 80 -8.64 -5.63 -9.65
C VAL A 80 -7.27 -6.19 -10.02
N LEU A 81 -6.85 -7.31 -9.38
CA LEU A 81 -5.60 -7.98 -9.76
C LEU A 81 -5.63 -8.55 -11.17
N ASP A 82 -6.78 -9.05 -11.62
CA ASP A 82 -6.95 -9.54 -12.98
C ASP A 82 -6.78 -8.40 -14.00
N ALA A 83 -7.36 -7.23 -13.73
CA ALA A 83 -7.17 -6.01 -14.53
C ALA A 83 -5.69 -5.56 -14.60
N ALA A 84 -4.91 -5.79 -13.53
CA ALA A 84 -3.46 -5.59 -13.54
C ALA A 84 -2.74 -6.54 -14.51
N ASN A 85 -3.26 -7.74 -14.75
CA ASN A 85 -2.64 -8.73 -15.63
C ASN A 85 -3.17 -8.69 -17.09
N GLN A 86 -4.13 -7.81 -17.39
CA GLN A 86 -4.69 -7.72 -18.74
C GLN A 86 -3.66 -7.19 -19.76
N SER A 87 -3.72 -7.76 -20.97
CA SER A 87 -2.92 -7.31 -22.09
C SER A 87 -3.29 -5.86 -22.46
N GLY A 88 -2.33 -4.94 -22.40
CA GLY A 88 -2.53 -3.52 -22.70
C GLY A 88 -2.47 -2.60 -21.48
N THR A 89 -2.48 -3.15 -20.26
CA THR A 89 -2.31 -2.35 -19.04
C THR A 89 -0.87 -1.83 -18.94
N SER A 90 -0.70 -0.51 -18.92
CA SER A 90 0.63 0.11 -18.80
C SER A 90 1.29 -0.22 -17.45
N PRO A 91 2.63 -0.22 -17.34
CA PRO A 91 3.32 -0.50 -16.07
C PRO A 91 2.83 0.36 -14.88
N GLY A 92 2.57 1.65 -15.12
CA GLY A 92 2.06 2.55 -14.09
C GLY A 92 0.62 2.22 -13.64
N GLN A 93 -0.24 1.76 -14.55
CA GLN A 93 -1.59 1.28 -14.22
C GLN A 93 -1.53 -0.06 -13.49
N ARG A 94 -0.71 -1.02 -13.94
CA ARG A 94 -0.53 -2.33 -13.29
C ARG A 94 -0.16 -2.16 -11.83
N ARG A 95 0.84 -1.32 -11.57
CA ARG A 95 1.27 -1.00 -10.20
C ARG A 95 0.17 -0.35 -9.36
N THR A 96 -0.62 0.54 -9.97
CA THR A 96 -1.75 1.17 -9.29
C THR A 96 -2.83 0.14 -8.92
N TYR A 97 -3.20 -0.75 -9.84
CA TYR A 97 -4.16 -1.81 -9.58
C TYR A 97 -3.66 -2.77 -8.51
N THR A 98 -2.40 -3.20 -8.58
CA THR A 98 -1.78 -4.05 -7.55
C THR A 98 -1.82 -3.37 -6.17
N LEU A 99 -1.49 -2.08 -6.08
CA LEU A 99 -1.54 -1.34 -4.82
C LEU A 99 -2.98 -1.23 -4.27
N VAL A 100 -3.96 -0.95 -5.14
CA VAL A 100 -5.38 -0.88 -4.75
C VAL A 100 -5.86 -2.24 -4.26
N ALA A 101 -5.53 -3.32 -4.96
CA ALA A 101 -5.88 -4.68 -4.56
C ALA A 101 -5.25 -5.07 -3.23
N GLU A 102 -3.96 -4.77 -3.04
CA GLU A 102 -3.22 -5.05 -1.80
C GLU A 102 -3.88 -4.38 -0.60
N ARG A 103 -4.09 -3.06 -0.68
CA ARG A 103 -4.68 -2.27 0.41
C ARG A 103 -6.13 -2.65 0.69
N SER A 104 -6.88 -3.02 -0.34
CA SER A 104 -8.25 -3.53 -0.19
C SER A 104 -8.27 -4.91 0.46
N ALA A 105 -7.35 -5.80 0.11
CA ALA A 105 -7.24 -7.13 0.71
C ALA A 105 -6.90 -7.05 2.22
N LEU A 106 -6.05 -6.10 2.63
CA LEU A 106 -5.75 -5.86 4.05
C LEU A 106 -7.01 -5.51 4.85
N ALA A 107 -7.88 -4.66 4.29
CA ALA A 107 -9.14 -4.29 4.94
C ALA A 107 -10.10 -5.47 5.13
N LEU A 108 -10.02 -6.50 4.27
CA LEU A 108 -10.86 -7.71 4.42
C LEU A 108 -10.54 -8.47 5.71
N GLY A 109 -9.30 -8.40 6.21
CA GLY A 109 -8.92 -8.97 7.50
C GLY A 109 -9.70 -8.34 8.66
N VAL A 110 -9.83 -7.01 8.66
CA VAL A 110 -10.60 -6.27 9.67
C VAL A 110 -12.10 -6.50 9.52
N ILE A 111 -12.61 -6.57 8.29
CA ILE A 111 -14.02 -6.91 8.03
C ILE A 111 -14.33 -8.32 8.55
N GLY A 112 -13.44 -9.28 8.32
CA GLY A 112 -13.61 -10.68 8.74
C GLY A 112 -13.43 -10.95 10.23
N ASP A 113 -12.76 -10.06 10.97
CA ASP A 113 -12.62 -10.22 12.42
C ASP A 113 -13.98 -10.03 13.13
N HIS A 114 -14.41 -11.05 13.88
CA HIS A 114 -15.65 -11.03 14.66
C HIS A 114 -15.68 -9.93 15.73
N LYS A 115 -14.51 -9.46 16.21
CA LYS A 115 -14.40 -8.39 17.21
C LYS A 115 -14.60 -7.00 16.61
N THR A 116 -14.54 -6.86 15.29
CA THR A 116 -14.72 -5.58 14.62
C THR A 116 -16.17 -5.09 14.78
N PRO A 117 -16.38 -3.87 15.33
CA PRO A 117 -17.70 -3.30 15.47
C PRO A 117 -18.38 -3.06 14.10
N GLN A 118 -19.72 -3.18 14.05
CA GLN A 118 -20.48 -2.95 12.82
C GLN A 118 -20.30 -1.54 12.24
N GLY A 119 -20.17 -0.54 13.12
CA GLY A 119 -19.89 0.84 12.72
C GLY A 119 -18.56 1.03 12.00
N LEU A 120 -17.64 0.06 12.07
CA LEU A 120 -16.39 0.04 11.33
C LEU A 120 -16.47 -0.90 10.11
N ARG A 121 -17.09 -2.08 10.29
CA ARG A 121 -17.22 -3.09 9.24
C ARG A 121 -18.02 -2.60 8.03
N VAL A 122 -19.13 -1.90 8.25
CA VAL A 122 -20.02 -1.43 7.17
C VAL A 122 -19.34 -0.38 6.28
N PRO A 123 -18.77 0.72 6.80
CA PRO A 123 -18.07 1.70 5.97
C PRO A 123 -16.86 1.10 5.24
N LEU A 124 -16.09 0.21 5.88
CA LEU A 124 -14.96 -0.48 5.24
C LEU A 124 -15.41 -1.33 4.05
N SER A 125 -16.46 -2.14 4.24
CA SER A 125 -17.00 -2.99 3.19
C SER A 125 -17.52 -2.17 2.01
N GLY A 126 -18.22 -1.08 2.29
CA GLY A 126 -18.71 -0.16 1.26
C GLY A 126 -17.56 0.53 0.51
N THR A 127 -16.52 0.96 1.23
CA THR A 127 -15.32 1.58 0.64
C THR A 127 -14.59 0.63 -0.30
N VAL A 128 -14.34 -0.62 0.15
CA VAL A 128 -13.70 -1.65 -0.68
C VAL A 128 -14.54 -1.86 -1.94
N ASN A 129 -15.86 -2.05 -1.81
CA ASN A 129 -16.75 -2.25 -2.94
C ASN A 129 -16.70 -1.11 -3.96
N ASN A 130 -16.78 0.14 -3.49
CA ASN A 130 -16.76 1.32 -4.35
C ASN A 130 -15.43 1.44 -5.09
N VAL A 131 -14.30 1.26 -4.39
CA VAL A 131 -12.99 1.44 -5.01
C VAL A 131 -12.66 0.32 -6.00
N THR A 132 -12.96 -0.94 -5.69
CA THR A 132 -12.71 -2.05 -6.62
C THR A 132 -13.61 -1.98 -7.86
N THR A 133 -14.85 -1.51 -7.71
CA THR A 133 -15.77 -1.31 -8.85
C THR A 133 -15.27 -0.19 -9.77
N ALA A 134 -14.89 0.96 -9.19
CA ALA A 134 -14.43 2.11 -9.94
C ALA A 134 -13.15 1.82 -10.74
N VAL A 135 -12.22 1.02 -10.21
CA VAL A 135 -10.93 0.77 -10.88
C VAL A 135 -10.95 -0.34 -11.93
N THR A 136 -11.98 -1.19 -11.98
CA THR A 136 -12.04 -2.35 -12.89
C THR A 136 -12.54 -2.03 -14.30
N HIS A 137 -13.06 -0.81 -14.54
CA HIS A 137 -13.72 -0.43 -15.80
C HIS A 137 -12.98 0.69 -16.57
N ASP A 138 -11.71 0.47 -16.93
CA ASP A 138 -10.83 1.47 -17.58
C ASP A 138 -10.95 2.89 -16.97
N PRO A 139 -10.58 3.02 -15.69
CA PRO A 139 -10.81 4.24 -14.92
C PRO A 139 -10.04 5.44 -15.50
N PRO A 140 -10.66 6.63 -15.54
CA PRO A 140 -9.94 7.87 -15.77
C PRO A 140 -8.81 8.08 -14.76
N ALA A 141 -7.77 8.82 -15.14
CA ALA A 141 -6.62 9.09 -14.26
C ALA A 141 -7.01 9.76 -12.92
N LYS A 142 -8.07 10.60 -12.91
CA LYS A 142 -8.61 11.21 -11.67
C LYS A 142 -9.14 10.13 -10.72
N THR A 143 -9.92 9.18 -11.23
CA THR A 143 -10.47 8.04 -10.46
C THR A 143 -9.35 7.18 -9.90
N LEU A 144 -8.32 6.88 -10.69
CA LEU A 144 -7.14 6.15 -10.21
C LEU A 144 -6.40 6.89 -9.08
N LYS A 145 -6.23 8.21 -9.21
CA LYS A 145 -5.60 9.03 -8.17
C LYS A 145 -6.42 9.00 -6.87
N LEU A 146 -7.73 9.19 -6.97
CA LEU A 146 -8.62 9.15 -5.80
C LEU A 146 -8.67 7.76 -5.18
N ALA A 147 -8.73 6.69 -5.97
CA ALA A 147 -8.68 5.31 -5.50
C ALA A 147 -7.41 5.00 -4.70
N LYS A 148 -6.24 5.52 -5.11
CA LYS A 148 -5.00 5.41 -4.32
C LYS A 148 -5.11 6.09 -2.96
N SER A 149 -5.67 7.30 -2.91
CA SER A 149 -5.87 8.04 -1.66
C SER A 149 -6.89 7.34 -0.76
N VAL A 150 -8.05 6.92 -1.30
CA VAL A 150 -9.09 6.17 -0.57
C VAL A 150 -8.51 4.87 0.01
N THR A 151 -7.72 4.13 -0.76
CA THR A 151 -7.11 2.90 -0.25
C THR A 151 -6.00 3.16 0.77
N ALA A 152 -5.35 4.33 0.78
CA ALA A 152 -4.44 4.71 1.86
C ALA A 152 -5.18 4.82 3.20
N SER A 153 -6.41 5.37 3.21
CA SER A 153 -7.27 5.32 4.41
C SER A 153 -7.51 3.91 4.88
N LEU A 154 -7.75 2.95 3.98
CA LEU A 154 -7.99 1.55 4.37
C LEU A 154 -6.82 0.97 5.15
N VAL A 155 -5.59 1.33 4.80
CA VAL A 155 -4.39 0.92 5.54
C VAL A 155 -4.38 1.54 6.95
N ILE A 156 -4.62 2.85 7.06
CA ILE A 156 -4.67 3.55 8.37
C ILE A 156 -5.79 2.98 9.26
N ILE A 157 -6.98 2.78 8.71
CA ILE A 157 -8.11 2.19 9.44
C ILE A 157 -7.82 0.74 9.86
N SER A 158 -7.06 0.01 9.05
CA SER A 158 -6.73 -1.39 9.33
C SER A 158 -5.56 -1.56 10.31
N ASP A 159 -4.81 -0.50 10.56
CA ASP A 159 -3.72 -0.51 11.52
C ASP A 159 -4.27 -0.57 12.96
N PRO A 160 -3.88 -1.59 13.76
CA PRO A 160 -4.32 -1.71 15.15
C PRO A 160 -3.76 -0.60 16.06
N ASN A 161 -2.73 0.12 15.64
CA ASN A 161 -2.17 1.24 16.40
C ASN A 161 -2.99 2.54 16.22
N THR A 162 -3.83 2.63 15.18
CA THR A 162 -4.76 3.76 15.04
C THR A 162 -5.81 3.68 16.15
N PRO A 163 -6.04 4.75 16.93
CA PRO A 163 -7.04 4.67 17.98
C PRO A 163 -8.47 4.54 17.43
N ASP A 164 -9.33 3.81 18.15
CA ASP A 164 -10.64 3.37 17.64
C ASP A 164 -11.57 4.50 17.20
N LYS A 165 -11.49 5.65 17.88
CA LYS A 165 -12.29 6.84 17.53
C LYS A 165 -11.88 7.35 16.15
N GLU A 166 -10.58 7.51 15.93
CA GLU A 166 -9.98 7.97 14.68
C GLU A 166 -10.22 6.96 13.56
N ARG A 167 -10.12 5.65 13.83
CA ARG A 167 -10.47 4.59 12.87
C ARG A 167 -11.91 4.73 12.39
N LYS A 168 -12.85 4.95 13.31
CA LYS A 168 -14.28 5.09 12.98
C LYS A 168 -14.56 6.34 12.16
N GLU A 169 -14.08 7.51 12.60
CA GLU A 169 -14.28 8.77 11.89
C GLU A 169 -13.65 8.74 10.49
N LEU A 170 -12.46 8.15 10.36
CA LEU A 170 -11.81 7.99 9.06
C LEU A 170 -12.56 7.00 8.17
N ALA A 171 -13.10 5.90 8.71
CA ALA A 171 -13.88 4.94 7.93
C ALA A 171 -15.16 5.54 7.37
N GLU A 172 -15.88 6.35 8.16
CA GLU A 172 -17.09 7.05 7.72
C GLU A 172 -16.78 8.04 6.58
N THR A 173 -15.80 8.92 6.78
CA THR A 173 -15.43 9.93 5.77
C THR A 173 -14.80 9.34 4.51
N THR A 174 -14.05 8.25 4.65
CA THR A 174 -13.50 7.51 3.49
C THR A 174 -14.62 6.84 2.71
N HIS A 175 -15.63 6.30 3.38
CA HIS A 175 -16.78 5.72 2.71
C HIS A 175 -17.57 6.78 1.92
N GLU A 176 -17.82 7.95 2.52
CA GLU A 176 -18.41 9.11 1.83
C GLU A 176 -17.61 9.46 0.57
N ALA A 177 -16.30 9.73 0.70
CA ALA A 177 -15.45 10.08 -0.45
C ALA A 177 -15.38 8.98 -1.52
N SER A 178 -15.38 7.70 -1.12
CA SER A 178 -15.37 6.58 -2.06
C SER A 178 -16.66 6.48 -2.90
N SER A 179 -17.79 6.94 -2.36
CA SER A 179 -19.06 6.90 -3.09
C SER A 179 -19.08 7.86 -4.29
N SER A 180 -18.21 8.87 -4.29
CA SER A 180 -18.04 9.82 -5.39
C SER A 180 -16.92 9.44 -6.37
N LEU A 181 -16.38 8.22 -6.32
CA LEU A 181 -15.38 7.77 -7.29
C LEU A 181 -15.91 7.75 -8.74
N ASP A 182 -17.23 7.62 -8.90
CA ASP A 182 -17.93 7.63 -10.18
C ASP A 182 -18.54 9.01 -10.54
N ASP A 183 -18.57 9.97 -9.59
CA ASP A 183 -19.23 11.27 -9.73
C ASP A 183 -18.26 12.44 -9.90
N GLN A 184 -18.52 13.32 -10.86
CA GLN A 184 -17.63 14.44 -11.20
C GLN A 184 -17.91 15.77 -10.45
N GLY A 185 -18.97 15.85 -9.63
CA GLY A 185 -19.54 17.11 -9.13
C GLY A 185 -19.17 17.55 -7.70
N ASP A 186 -19.41 16.70 -6.68
CA ASP A 186 -19.23 17.03 -5.24
C ASP A 186 -17.99 16.36 -4.60
N SER A 187 -17.14 15.74 -5.44
CA SER A 187 -16.03 14.89 -5.02
C SER A 187 -14.93 15.61 -4.23
N ASP A 188 -14.71 16.91 -4.49
CA ASP A 188 -13.50 17.59 -4.00
C ASP A 188 -13.59 17.93 -2.49
N GLU A 189 -14.75 18.36 -1.97
CA GLU A 189 -14.91 18.66 -0.53
C GLU A 189 -14.77 17.39 0.33
N GLN A 190 -15.43 16.31 -0.09
CA GLN A 190 -15.36 15.02 0.61
C GLN A 190 -13.94 14.45 0.58
N THR A 191 -13.25 14.60 -0.56
CA THR A 191 -11.86 14.18 -0.72
C THR A 191 -10.93 14.95 0.23
N GLU A 192 -11.06 16.27 0.32
CA GLU A 192 -10.23 17.08 1.24
C GLU A 192 -10.54 16.78 2.71
N ARG A 193 -11.81 16.57 3.06
CA ARG A 193 -12.20 16.15 4.41
C ARG A 193 -11.59 14.79 4.77
N MET A 194 -11.62 13.83 3.84
CA MET A 194 -10.99 12.52 4.02
C MET A 194 -9.48 12.66 4.23
N LYS A 195 -8.76 13.41 3.40
CA LYS A 195 -7.31 13.62 3.55
C LYS A 195 -6.94 14.22 4.90
N LYS A 196 -7.69 15.23 5.34
CA LYS A 196 -7.50 15.80 6.68
C LYS A 196 -7.68 14.74 7.77
N LYS A 197 -8.71 13.89 7.65
CA LYS A 197 -8.95 12.79 8.60
C LYS A 197 -7.88 11.70 8.51
N GLN A 198 -7.29 11.44 7.35
CA GLN A 198 -6.14 10.54 7.22
C GLN A 198 -4.96 11.04 8.03
N GLU A 199 -4.62 12.33 7.90
CA GLU A 199 -3.53 12.95 8.65
C GLU A 199 -3.81 12.95 10.15
N GLU A 200 -5.02 13.34 10.58
CA GLU A 200 -5.42 13.30 11.99
C GLU A 200 -5.31 11.88 12.58
N ALA A 201 -5.82 10.87 11.87
CA ALA A 201 -5.82 9.49 12.33
C ALA A 201 -4.41 8.87 12.37
N ALA A 202 -3.60 9.09 11.34
CA ALA A 202 -2.22 8.61 11.33
C ALA A 202 -1.39 9.32 12.41
N SER A 203 -1.56 10.64 12.56
CA SER A 203 -0.81 11.41 13.55
C SER A 203 -1.15 11.05 14.99
N ALA A 204 -2.38 10.61 15.25
CA ALA A 204 -2.81 10.14 16.57
C ALA A 204 -2.06 8.88 17.05
N GLN A 205 -1.37 8.15 16.16
CA GLN A 205 -0.49 7.04 16.53
C GLN A 205 0.83 7.52 17.14
N GLY A 206 1.21 8.78 16.92
CA GLY A 206 2.53 9.30 17.24
C GLY A 206 3.62 8.79 16.29
N LEU A 207 4.85 9.26 16.50
CA LEU A 207 6.01 8.77 15.74
C LEU A 207 6.46 7.41 16.27
N PRO A 208 6.72 6.42 15.39
CA PRO A 208 7.18 5.11 15.80
C PRO A 208 8.56 5.19 16.45
N ASP A 209 8.78 4.43 17.53
CA ASP A 209 10.08 4.33 18.19
C ASP A 209 10.99 3.30 17.52
N GLU A 210 11.28 3.54 16.24
CA GLU A 210 12.16 2.70 15.44
C GLU A 210 13.55 3.35 15.28
N PRO A 211 14.63 2.55 15.24
CA PRO A 211 15.96 3.06 14.95
C PRO A 211 16.06 3.51 13.49
N LEU A 212 16.94 4.49 13.23
CA LEU A 212 17.10 5.13 11.92
C LEU A 212 17.18 4.16 10.73
N PRO A 213 17.99 3.07 10.75
CA PRO A 213 18.05 2.16 9.61
C PRO A 213 16.71 1.49 9.31
N LYS A 214 15.97 1.09 10.35
CA LYS A 214 14.70 0.39 10.20
C LYS A 214 13.59 1.32 9.70
N ALA A 215 13.51 2.51 10.27
CA ALA A 215 12.55 3.51 9.82
C ALA A 215 12.85 3.97 8.38
N ALA A 216 14.12 4.07 7.99
CA ALA A 216 14.53 4.46 6.63
C ALA A 216 14.17 3.39 5.59
N GLU A 217 14.34 2.12 5.94
CA GLU A 217 13.91 0.98 5.12
C GLU A 217 12.40 1.01 4.87
N ILE A 218 11.60 1.11 5.93
CA ILE A 218 10.13 1.14 5.82
C ILE A 218 9.68 2.34 4.98
N CYS A 219 10.23 3.53 5.25
CA CYS A 219 9.91 4.74 4.49
C CYS A 219 10.26 4.58 2.99
N THR A 220 11.46 4.11 2.68
CA THR A 220 11.94 3.97 1.29
C THR A 220 11.08 2.96 0.53
N ASN A 221 10.78 1.81 1.13
CA ASN A 221 9.92 0.79 0.53
C ASN A 221 8.51 1.35 0.28
N ALA A 222 7.93 2.08 1.23
CA ALA A 222 6.60 2.67 1.06
C ALA A 222 6.56 3.68 -0.10
N VAL A 223 7.58 4.54 -0.22
CA VAL A 223 7.68 5.50 -1.33
C VAL A 223 7.83 4.76 -2.66
N PHE A 224 8.67 3.73 -2.71
CA PHE A 224 8.90 2.93 -3.92
C PHE A 224 7.72 2.04 -4.29
N ASP A 225 6.83 1.71 -3.34
CA ASP A 225 5.59 0.99 -3.64
C ASP A 225 4.50 1.95 -4.11
N SER A 226 4.53 3.23 -3.69
CA SER A 226 3.42 4.18 -3.91
C SER A 226 3.62 5.22 -5.04
N VAL A 227 4.85 5.67 -5.31
CA VAL A 227 5.18 6.76 -6.26
C VAL A 227 5.66 6.25 -7.61
N SER A 228 5.13 6.81 -8.72
CA SER A 228 5.49 6.37 -10.08
C SER A 228 6.98 6.48 -10.41
N ASP A 229 7.45 5.57 -11.25
CA ASP A 229 8.85 5.46 -11.66
C ASP A 229 9.35 6.73 -12.35
N ASP A 230 8.51 7.39 -13.15
CA ASP A 230 8.87 8.65 -13.81
C ASP A 230 9.19 9.76 -12.79
N THR A 231 8.40 9.85 -11.72
CA THR A 231 8.61 10.78 -10.62
C THR A 231 9.88 10.41 -9.87
N LEU A 232 10.05 9.14 -9.47
CA LEU A 232 11.26 8.67 -8.78
C LEU A 232 12.52 8.85 -9.63
N ASN A 233 12.48 8.54 -10.92
CA ASN A 233 13.60 8.73 -11.86
C ASN A 233 13.99 10.21 -11.98
N ARG A 234 13.00 11.10 -12.02
CA ARG A 234 13.23 12.55 -12.10
C ARG A 234 13.85 13.06 -10.80
N ASP A 235 13.25 12.73 -9.67
CA ASP A 235 13.55 13.36 -8.38
C ASP A 235 14.79 12.75 -7.71
N LEU A 236 15.04 11.45 -7.95
CA LEU A 236 16.22 10.77 -7.45
C LEU A 236 17.43 10.82 -8.39
N LYS A 237 17.33 11.39 -9.60
CA LYS A 237 18.38 11.40 -10.65
C LYS A 237 19.82 11.71 -10.17
N SER A 238 19.96 12.51 -9.12
CA SER A 238 21.24 12.96 -8.57
C SER A 238 21.89 12.01 -7.56
N VAL A 239 21.11 11.11 -6.96
CA VAL A 239 21.59 10.20 -5.90
C VAL A 239 21.71 8.76 -6.37
N VAL A 240 21.56 8.55 -7.68
CA VAL A 240 21.26 7.25 -8.26
C VAL A 240 22.13 6.96 -9.49
N PRO A 241 22.66 5.73 -9.64
CA PRO A 241 23.55 5.39 -10.75
C PRO A 241 22.91 5.59 -12.13
N ALA A 242 23.72 5.99 -13.12
CA ALA A 242 23.24 6.25 -14.49
C ALA A 242 22.58 5.03 -15.17
N LYS A 243 22.92 3.81 -14.75
CA LYS A 243 22.33 2.54 -15.23
C LYS A 243 20.83 2.39 -14.91
N TRP A 244 20.30 3.18 -13.97
CA TRP A 244 18.86 3.22 -13.66
C TRP A 244 17.96 3.65 -14.82
N LYS A 245 18.48 4.43 -15.77
CA LYS A 245 17.65 4.91 -16.88
C LYS A 245 17.24 3.79 -17.84
N SER A 246 18.02 2.72 -17.91
CA SER A 246 17.75 1.57 -18.77
C SER A 246 17.06 0.41 -18.06
N GLU A 247 17.31 0.25 -16.75
CA GLU A 247 16.77 -0.85 -15.93
C GLU A 247 15.56 -0.42 -15.08
N GLY A 248 15.33 0.89 -14.91
CA GLY A 248 14.34 1.42 -13.98
C GLY A 248 14.85 1.43 -12.53
N VAL A 249 14.44 2.44 -11.74
CA VAL A 249 14.76 2.55 -10.30
C VAL A 249 14.45 1.25 -9.55
N ASN A 250 13.33 0.66 -9.93
CA ASN A 250 12.68 -0.44 -9.23
C ASN A 250 13.39 -1.78 -9.41
N ASP A 251 13.92 -2.03 -10.61
CA ASP A 251 14.68 -3.23 -10.88
C ASP A 251 16.12 -3.03 -10.44
N PHE A 252 16.76 -1.87 -10.62
CA PHE A 252 18.16 -1.72 -10.17
C PHE A 252 18.35 -1.88 -8.65
N TRP A 253 17.46 -1.31 -7.84
CA TRP A 253 17.50 -1.54 -6.39
C TRP A 253 16.97 -2.91 -6.00
N LYS A 254 16.47 -3.71 -6.97
CA LYS A 254 15.92 -5.03 -6.70
C LYS A 254 16.47 -6.24 -7.52
N SER A 255 17.37 -6.02 -8.49
CA SER A 255 17.74 -6.97 -9.55
C SER A 255 19.21 -7.37 -9.53
N ASP A 256 19.88 -7.41 -8.37
CA ASP A 256 21.10 -8.23 -8.22
C ASP A 256 20.78 -9.75 -8.22
N ALA A 257 19.63 -10.12 -8.78
CA ALA A 257 19.08 -11.46 -8.93
C ALA A 257 19.83 -12.32 -9.97
N SER A 258 21.16 -12.18 -10.06
CA SER A 258 22.02 -13.11 -10.80
C SER A 258 23.01 -13.90 -9.93
N GLY A 259 23.02 -13.68 -8.61
CA GLY A 259 23.64 -14.62 -7.66
C GLY A 259 24.17 -13.95 -6.40
N ASP A 260 23.67 -14.43 -5.26
CA ASP A 260 23.93 -14.06 -3.86
C ASP A 260 23.21 -12.81 -3.31
N ASP A 261 22.38 -13.07 -2.28
CA ASP A 261 21.69 -12.17 -1.34
C ASP A 261 20.86 -11.00 -1.90
N SER A 262 19.56 -11.27 -1.97
CA SER A 262 18.49 -10.35 -2.36
C SER A 262 18.53 -9.01 -1.61
N LEU A 263 19.17 -8.02 -2.21
CA LEU A 263 18.98 -6.59 -1.93
C LEU A 263 19.17 -6.20 -0.50
N ASP A 264 20.44 -6.12 -0.23
CA ASP A 264 21.03 -5.42 0.87
C ASP A 264 20.83 -3.90 0.74
N VAL A 265 19.60 -3.38 0.58
CA VAL A 265 19.32 -2.04 1.14
C VAL A 265 19.30 -2.21 2.65
N LEU A 266 18.64 -3.24 3.20
CA LEU A 266 18.78 -3.57 4.62
C LEU A 266 20.22 -3.90 4.98
N VAL A 267 20.90 -4.77 4.25
CA VAL A 267 22.21 -5.29 4.65
C VAL A 267 23.39 -4.41 4.17
N GLN A 268 23.26 -3.52 3.18
CA GLN A 268 24.24 -2.44 3.00
C GLN A 268 23.93 -1.28 3.96
N LEU A 269 22.71 -1.17 4.50
CA LEU A 269 22.40 -0.26 5.60
C LEU A 269 22.73 -0.83 7.00
N LEU A 270 22.77 -2.17 7.16
CA LEU A 270 22.92 -2.89 8.44
C LEU A 270 24.22 -3.73 8.55
N ASN A 271 24.79 -4.27 7.45
CA ASN A 271 26.06 -5.03 7.44
C ASN A 271 27.28 -4.25 6.90
N GLU A 272 27.14 -3.06 6.29
CA GLU A 272 28.32 -2.18 6.19
C GLU A 272 28.59 -1.59 7.57
N GLU A 273 29.79 -1.81 8.11
CA GLU A 273 30.27 -1.15 9.33
C GLU A 273 30.15 0.39 9.21
N SER A 274 28.99 0.89 9.65
CA SER A 274 28.73 2.19 10.28
C SER A 274 28.84 3.52 9.51
N VAL A 275 29.35 3.61 8.27
CA VAL A 275 29.52 4.93 7.59
C VAL A 275 28.77 5.09 6.25
N ASN A 276 28.95 4.17 5.30
CA ASN A 276 28.40 4.29 3.94
C ASN A 276 26.87 4.19 3.90
N ALA A 277 26.31 3.29 4.71
CA ALA A 277 24.88 3.16 4.98
C ALA A 277 24.22 4.50 5.34
N ARG A 278 24.74 5.14 6.39
CA ARG A 278 24.24 6.42 6.90
C ARG A 278 24.40 7.52 5.87
N LEU A 279 25.48 7.50 5.08
CA LEU A 279 25.67 8.47 3.99
C LEU A 279 24.60 8.30 2.90
N LYS A 280 24.27 7.08 2.49
CA LYS A 280 23.20 6.80 1.53
C LYS A 280 21.83 7.29 2.06
N ILE A 281 21.50 7.00 3.32
CA ILE A 281 20.26 7.49 3.96
C ILE A 281 20.22 9.03 3.95
N LYS A 282 21.30 9.70 4.38
CA LYS A 282 21.39 11.16 4.42
C LYS A 282 21.18 11.83 3.05
N LEU A 283 21.58 11.17 1.97
CA LEU A 283 21.39 11.67 0.61
C LEU A 283 20.00 11.33 0.06
N LEU A 284 19.48 10.15 0.35
CA LEU A 284 18.23 9.64 -0.21
C LEU A 284 16.99 10.28 0.42
N ILE A 285 16.92 10.35 1.75
CA ILE A 285 15.68 10.76 2.45
C ILE A 285 15.21 12.17 2.06
N PRO A 286 16.07 13.21 1.96
CA PRO A 286 15.64 14.51 1.49
C PRO A 286 15.03 14.46 0.07
N LYS A 287 15.52 13.57 -0.80
CA LYS A 287 14.99 13.40 -2.15
C LYS A 287 13.67 12.64 -2.18
N LEU A 288 13.46 11.71 -1.26
CA LEU A 288 12.14 11.10 -1.07
C LEU A 288 11.12 12.12 -0.54
N ALA A 289 11.55 13.03 0.34
CA ALA A 289 10.71 14.13 0.83
C ALA A 289 10.35 15.15 -0.27
N ASP A 290 11.24 15.36 -1.24
CA ASP A 290 10.94 16.14 -2.45
C ASP A 290 9.89 15.44 -3.33
N ALA A 291 9.95 14.10 -3.43
CA ALA A 291 9.03 13.30 -4.25
C ALA A 291 7.64 13.13 -3.62
N VAL A 292 7.55 13.09 -2.29
CA VAL A 292 6.28 13.03 -1.53
C VAL A 292 6.31 14.11 -0.46
N PRO A 293 5.81 15.33 -0.75
CA PRO A 293 5.73 16.40 0.22
C PRO A 293 4.89 16.00 1.45
N ALA A 294 5.15 16.59 2.61
CA ALA A 294 4.42 16.29 3.85
C ALA A 294 2.88 16.37 3.69
N SER A 295 2.38 17.32 2.88
CA SER A 295 0.94 17.49 2.62
C SER A 295 0.29 16.32 1.87
N GLU A 296 1.08 15.48 1.20
CA GLU A 296 0.60 14.32 0.44
C GLU A 296 1.03 13.00 1.12
N LEU A 297 1.65 13.08 2.29
CA LEU A 297 2.37 11.95 2.89
C LEU A 297 1.43 10.79 3.23
N PHE A 298 0.34 11.07 3.95
CA PHE A 298 -0.58 10.02 4.41
C PHE A 298 -1.55 9.56 3.32
N GLU A 299 -1.90 10.42 2.35
CA GLU A 299 -2.68 9.99 1.18
C GLU A 299 -1.88 9.09 0.23
N THR A 300 -0.55 9.23 0.23
CA THR A 300 0.34 8.44 -0.64
C THR A 300 0.83 7.19 0.07
N LEU A 301 1.37 7.33 1.27
CA LEU A 301 2.11 6.29 1.98
C LEU A 301 1.32 5.61 3.09
N ALA A 302 0.15 6.14 3.49
CA ALA A 302 -0.58 5.69 4.67
C ALA A 302 0.31 5.70 5.94
N THR A 303 0.12 4.73 6.85
CA THR A 303 0.86 4.65 8.14
C THR A 303 2.39 4.56 8.00
N PRO A 304 2.97 3.92 6.95
CA PRO A 304 4.40 4.04 6.67
C PRO A 304 4.95 5.48 6.58
N GLY A 305 4.11 6.47 6.29
CA GLY A 305 4.48 7.88 6.36
C GLY A 305 5.06 8.32 7.71
N LEU A 306 4.59 7.73 8.82
CA LEU A 306 5.13 8.01 10.16
C LEU A 306 6.61 7.62 10.28
N HIS A 307 7.04 6.55 9.61
CA HIS A 307 8.45 6.17 9.57
C HIS A 307 9.28 7.17 8.77
N CYS A 308 8.72 7.75 7.70
CA CYS A 308 9.39 8.83 6.96
C CYS A 308 9.61 10.07 7.84
N LEU A 309 8.61 10.44 8.66
CA LEU A 309 8.73 11.54 9.61
C LEU A 309 9.76 11.23 10.71
N ARG A 310 9.76 9.99 11.25
CA ARG A 310 10.75 9.54 12.25
C ARG A 310 12.17 9.66 11.73
N VAL A 311 12.42 9.20 10.51
CA VAL A 311 13.74 9.29 9.86
C VAL A 311 14.14 10.73 9.63
N ALA A 312 13.23 11.57 9.12
CA ALA A 312 13.50 12.99 8.91
C ALA A 312 13.90 13.69 10.22
N LEU A 313 13.21 13.39 11.32
CA LEU A 313 13.50 13.93 12.64
C LEU A 313 14.85 13.46 13.17
N GLN A 314 15.14 12.16 13.12
CA GLN A 314 16.43 11.59 13.56
C GLN A 314 17.60 12.15 12.75
N LEU A 315 17.47 12.27 11.42
CA LEU A 315 18.50 12.87 10.57
C LEU A 315 18.75 14.35 10.88
N ASP A 316 17.70 15.09 11.24
CA ASP A 316 17.82 16.48 11.65
C ASP A 316 18.56 16.60 12.99
N GLN A 317 18.15 15.83 13.99
CA GLN A 317 18.69 15.86 15.35
C GLN A 317 20.13 15.34 15.41
N ASP A 318 20.42 14.21 14.76
CA ASP A 318 21.70 13.50 14.90
C ASP A 318 22.76 13.99 13.91
N SER A 319 22.36 14.68 12.83
CA SER A 319 23.26 14.96 11.71
C SER A 319 22.99 16.28 10.98
N GLY A 320 22.00 17.07 11.41
CA GLY A 320 21.67 18.36 10.81
C GLY A 320 21.15 18.26 9.37
N VAL A 321 20.74 17.08 8.91
CA VAL A 321 20.27 16.86 7.54
C VAL A 321 18.78 17.17 7.48
N LYS A 322 18.44 18.24 6.75
CA LYS A 322 17.06 18.71 6.59
C LYS A 322 16.36 17.94 5.46
N SER A 323 15.26 17.29 5.79
CA SER A 323 14.38 16.60 4.82
C SER A 323 13.10 17.42 4.54
N GLY A 324 13.27 18.72 4.33
CA GLY A 324 12.19 19.63 3.93
C GLY A 324 10.99 19.64 4.90
N SER A 325 9.78 19.55 4.32
CA SER A 325 8.51 19.65 5.06
C SER A 325 8.28 18.48 6.02
N TRP A 326 8.91 17.33 5.82
CA TRP A 326 8.81 16.20 6.76
C TRP A 326 9.36 16.54 8.14
N VAL A 327 10.48 17.25 8.22
CA VAL A 327 11.05 17.65 9.53
C VAL A 327 10.11 18.59 10.28
N LYS A 328 9.44 19.48 9.56
CA LYS A 328 8.48 20.42 10.17
C LYS A 328 7.29 19.66 10.75
N MET A 329 6.67 18.79 9.95
CA MET A 329 5.54 17.97 10.38
C MET A 329 5.93 17.04 11.55
N ALA A 330 7.10 16.40 11.49
CA ALA A 330 7.57 15.52 12.56
C ALA A 330 7.72 16.25 13.91
N LYS A 331 8.16 17.51 13.91
CA LYS A 331 8.29 18.33 15.12
C LYS A 331 6.95 18.84 15.66
N GLU A 332 5.94 18.97 14.81
CA GLU A 332 4.58 19.32 15.24
C GLU A 332 3.87 18.13 15.92
N MET A 333 4.44 16.93 15.79
CA MET A 333 3.94 15.68 16.37
C MET A 333 4.70 15.22 17.62
N GLU A 334 5.83 15.86 17.98
CA GLU A 334 6.52 15.68 19.28
C GLU A 334 5.76 16.43 20.40
#